data_AF-A0A1S0TMR5-F1
#
_entry.id   AF-A0A1S0TMR5-F1
#
_cell.length_a   1.000
_cell.length_b   1.000
_cell.length_c   1.000
_cell.angle_alpha   90.00
_cell.angle_beta   90.00
_cell.angle_gamma   90.00
#
_symmetry.space_group_name_H-M   'P 1'
#
loop_
_entity.id
_entity.type
_entity.pdbx_description
1 polymer ?
#
loop_
_entity_poly.entity_id
_entity_poly.type
_entity_poly.pdbx_seq_one_letter_code
_entity_poly.pdbx_strand_id
1 'polypeptide(L)'
;MEHGKDECSLIRKRYIQLKRGKGNKCNGTSWPRTEKIGQIEGGWRDWSAWSICSVNCGHGLQRRWRLCDSPIPQNGGNLCVGNFVEFLDCNAGNCTETTTVTIGINDTLCSCGCLLNHMAGRFFAQNM
;
A
#
# COMPACT_ATOMS: atom_id res chain seq x y z
N MET A 1 5.53 -6.67 -15.89
CA MET A 1 5.50 -5.43 -15.07
C MET A 1 4.62 -5.70 -13.86
N GLU A 2 5.20 -6.30 -12.81
CA GLU A 2 4.51 -6.54 -11.54
C GLU A 2 4.64 -5.28 -10.68
N HIS A 3 3.59 -4.46 -10.64
CA HIS A 3 3.49 -3.38 -9.65
C HIS A 3 2.47 -3.79 -8.57
N GLY A 4 2.98 -3.98 -7.35
CA GLY A 4 2.23 -3.64 -6.13
C GLY A 4 1.39 -4.74 -5.46
N LYS A 5 1.93 -5.94 -5.23
CA LYS A 5 1.28 -6.96 -4.39
C LYS A 5 2.19 -7.48 -3.28
N ASP A 6 2.57 -6.69 -2.28
CA ASP A 6 3.32 -7.35 -1.19
C ASP A 6 3.32 -6.78 0.23
N GLU A 7 3.18 -5.50 0.55
CA GLU A 7 3.36 -5.15 1.98
C GLU A 7 2.24 -5.68 2.91
N CYS A 8 0.96 -5.45 2.58
CA CYS A 8 -0.16 -5.98 3.38
C CYS A 8 -0.22 -7.51 3.40
N SER A 9 0.17 -8.15 2.29
CA SER A 9 0.19 -9.61 2.16
C SER A 9 1.33 -10.25 2.94
N LEU A 10 2.49 -9.60 3.01
CA LEU A 10 3.63 -10.04 3.81
C LEU A 10 3.36 -9.88 5.31
N ILE A 11 2.69 -8.81 5.72
CA ILE A 11 2.23 -8.63 7.11
C ILE A 11 1.26 -9.77 7.51
N ARG A 12 0.30 -10.12 6.64
CA ARG A 12 -0.63 -11.25 6.86
C ARG A 12 0.06 -12.61 6.86
N LYS A 13 1.08 -12.84 6.01
CA LYS A 13 1.84 -14.10 5.96
C LYS A 13 2.72 -14.29 7.20
N ARG A 14 3.41 -13.24 7.67
CA ARG A 14 4.15 -13.25 8.94
C ARG A 14 3.22 -13.49 10.14
N TYR A 15 1.99 -12.95 10.11
CA TYR A 15 0.96 -13.17 11.14
C TYR A 15 0.53 -14.64 11.30
N ILE A 16 0.40 -15.42 10.21
CA ILE A 16 0.03 -16.84 10.29
C ILE A 16 1.18 -17.71 10.84
N GLN A 17 2.43 -17.36 10.55
CA GLN A 17 3.60 -18.13 11.03
C GLN A 17 3.78 -18.05 12.55
N LEU A 18 3.40 -16.94 13.21
CA LEU A 18 3.45 -16.80 14.67
C LEU A 18 2.40 -17.65 15.42
N LYS A 19 1.36 -18.16 14.73
CA LYS A 19 0.27 -18.97 15.33
C LYS A 19 0.56 -20.48 15.35
N ARG A 20 1.74 -20.95 14.91
CA ARG A 20 2.09 -22.39 14.85
C ARG A 20 2.95 -22.92 16.00
N GLY A 21 2.91 -22.28 17.17
CA GLY A 21 3.43 -22.87 18.41
C GLY A 21 2.45 -23.87 19.01
N LYS A 22 2.46 -25.12 18.56
CA LYS A 22 1.78 -26.22 19.28
C LYS A 22 2.58 -26.51 20.55
N GLY A 23 2.05 -26.08 21.71
CA GLY A 23 2.57 -26.48 23.01
C GLY A 23 2.40 -27.99 23.21
N ASN A 24 3.52 -28.70 23.22
CA ASN A 24 3.63 -30.11 23.58
C ASN A 24 3.58 -30.24 25.11
N LYS A 25 2.60 -31.01 25.60
CA LYS A 25 2.44 -31.35 27.02
C LYS A 25 3.64 -32.20 27.46
N CYS A 26 4.43 -31.72 28.41
CA CYS A 26 5.37 -32.55 29.15
C CYS A 26 4.81 -32.83 30.55
N ASN A 27 4.86 -34.11 30.93
CA ASN A 27 4.27 -34.70 32.12
C ASN A 27 5.13 -34.39 33.37
N GLY A 28 4.53 -33.80 34.40
CA GLY A 28 4.85 -34.16 35.79
C GLY A 28 6.09 -33.60 36.50
N THR A 29 6.82 -32.61 35.98
CA THR A 29 7.82 -31.89 36.82
C THR A 29 7.30 -30.50 37.17
N SER A 30 7.35 -30.15 38.46
CA SER A 30 7.03 -28.82 38.96
C SER A 30 8.07 -27.82 38.44
N TRP A 31 7.78 -27.23 37.28
CA TRP A 31 8.45 -26.03 36.81
C TRP A 31 8.23 -24.91 37.86
N PRO A 32 9.22 -24.05 38.13
CA PRO A 32 9.02 -22.91 39.02
C PRO A 32 7.75 -22.21 38.53
N ARG A 33 6.73 -22.07 39.41
CA ARG A 33 5.46 -21.42 39.07
C ARG A 33 5.81 -20.24 38.19
N THR A 34 5.50 -20.33 36.90
CA THR A 34 5.61 -19.20 36.00
C THR A 34 4.79 -18.14 36.68
N GLU A 35 5.45 -17.15 37.28
CA GLU A 35 4.81 -15.88 37.56
C GLU A 35 4.01 -15.58 36.32
N LYS A 36 2.70 -15.42 36.50
CA LYS A 36 1.78 -15.14 35.42
C LYS A 36 2.30 -13.88 34.75
N ILE A 37 3.14 -14.05 33.72
CA ILE A 37 3.74 -12.92 33.03
C ILE A 37 2.53 -12.22 32.45
N GLY A 38 2.24 -11.03 32.99
CA GLY A 38 0.99 -10.34 32.72
C GLY A 38 0.77 -10.28 31.22
N GLN A 39 -0.44 -10.63 30.78
CA GLN A 39 -0.83 -10.37 29.41
C GLN A 39 -0.71 -8.87 29.18
N ILE A 40 0.05 -8.48 28.17
CA ILE A 40 0.12 -7.09 27.73
C ILE A 40 -0.78 -7.03 26.51
N GLU A 41 -1.91 -6.33 26.64
CA GLU A 41 -2.80 -6.06 25.52
C GLU A 41 -2.14 -5.08 24.55
N GLY A 42 -2.38 -5.28 23.25
CA GLY A 42 -1.86 -4.41 22.22
C GLY A 42 -2.52 -3.04 22.24
N GLY A 43 -1.71 -1.98 22.15
CA GLY A 43 -2.18 -0.60 22.04
C GLY A 43 -1.86 0.02 20.69
N TRP A 44 -2.78 0.86 20.22
CA TRP A 44 -2.59 1.61 18.98
C TRP A 44 -1.53 2.67 19.17
N ARG A 45 -0.57 2.71 18.26
CA ARG A 45 0.24 3.91 18.02
C ARG A 45 -0.65 5.00 17.41
N ASP A 46 -0.23 6.24 17.58
CA ASP A 46 -0.77 7.36 16.84
C ASP A 46 -0.79 7.09 15.33
N TRP A 47 -1.78 7.68 14.68
CA TRP A 47 -1.89 7.66 13.23
C TRP A 47 -0.67 8.32 12.58
N SER A 48 -0.25 7.79 11.44
CA SER A 48 0.65 8.51 10.55
C SER A 48 0.01 9.81 10.06
N ALA A 49 0.84 10.69 9.51
CA ALA A 49 0.36 11.74 8.62
C ALA A 49 -0.42 11.15 7.44
N TRP A 50 -1.36 11.91 6.90
CA TRP A 50 -2.03 11.58 5.64
C TRP A 50 -1.01 11.58 4.49
N SER A 51 -1.16 10.63 3.57
CA SER A 51 -0.42 10.64 2.32
C SER A 51 -0.79 11.86 1.49
N ILE A 52 0.00 12.17 0.46
CA ILE A 52 -0.44 13.04 -0.62
C ILE A 52 -1.68 12.44 -1.31
N CYS A 53 -2.44 13.30 -2.00
CA CYS A 53 -3.60 12.86 -2.79
C CYS A 53 -3.14 11.88 -3.87
N SER A 54 -3.93 10.84 -4.14
CA SER A 54 -3.60 9.81 -5.14
C SER A 54 -3.51 10.35 -6.57
N VAL A 55 -4.00 11.56 -6.79
CA VAL A 55 -4.02 12.27 -8.07
C VAL A 55 -3.30 13.60 -7.91
N ASN A 56 -2.71 14.09 -8.99
CA ASN A 56 -2.09 15.40 -9.06
C ASN A 56 -3.08 16.53 -9.37
N CYS A 57 -4.28 16.18 -9.84
CA CYS A 57 -5.41 17.09 -10.06
C CYS A 57 -6.72 16.28 -9.95
N GLY A 58 -7.82 16.97 -9.73
CA GLY A 58 -9.16 16.40 -9.60
C GLY A 58 -9.39 15.72 -8.25
N HIS A 59 -10.39 14.85 -8.22
CA HIS A 59 -10.74 14.08 -7.03
C HIS A 59 -9.90 12.81 -6.93
N GLY A 60 -9.37 12.55 -5.73
CA GLY A 60 -8.66 11.31 -5.41
C GLY A 60 -8.79 10.94 -3.95
N LEU A 61 -7.88 10.10 -3.48
CA LEU A 61 -7.86 9.59 -2.11
C LEU A 61 -6.51 9.85 -1.44
N GLN A 62 -6.56 10.22 -0.17
CA GLN A 62 -5.45 10.17 0.76
C GLN A 62 -5.61 8.96 1.69
N ARG A 63 -4.49 8.47 2.20
CA ARG A 63 -4.46 7.31 3.09
C ARG A 63 -3.54 7.58 4.26
N ARG A 64 -3.92 7.06 5.43
CA ARG A 64 -3.07 7.02 6.62
C ARG A 64 -3.11 5.65 7.25
N TRP A 65 -2.14 5.35 8.10
CA TRP A 65 -1.99 4.04 8.72
C TRP A 65 -1.54 4.18 10.18
N ARG A 66 -1.78 3.15 10.98
CA ARG A 66 -1.32 3.05 12.36
C ARG A 66 -0.89 1.62 12.66
N LEU A 67 -0.06 1.46 13.69
CA LEU A 67 0.47 0.17 14.11
C LEU A 67 -0.05 -0.20 15.50
N CYS A 68 -0.19 -1.49 15.77
CA CYS A 68 -0.57 -2.02 17.08
C CYS A 68 0.70 -2.43 17.85
N ASP A 69 1.48 -1.44 18.25
CA ASP A 69 2.78 -1.63 18.90
C ASP A 69 3.06 -0.65 20.05
N SER A 70 2.02 0.03 20.53
CA SER A 70 2.12 0.99 21.63
C SER A 70 1.12 0.67 22.75
N PRO A 71 1.32 -0.43 23.52
CA PRO A 71 2.43 -1.38 23.46
C PRO A 71 2.20 -2.56 22.50
N ILE A 72 3.28 -3.30 22.18
CA ILE A 72 3.19 -4.57 21.45
C ILE A 72 2.54 -5.61 22.37
N PRO A 73 1.53 -6.38 21.90
CA PRO A 73 0.93 -7.41 22.73
C PRO A 73 1.91 -8.53 23.10
N GLN A 74 1.91 -8.94 24.36
CA GLN A 74 2.81 -9.98 24.90
C GLN A 74 2.04 -11.01 25.73
N ASN A 75 2.63 -12.20 25.88
CA ASN A 75 2.12 -13.29 26.72
C ASN A 75 0.69 -13.74 26.37
N GLY A 76 0.31 -13.59 25.10
CA GLY A 76 -1.04 -13.91 24.62
C GLY A 76 -2.07 -12.81 24.84
N GLY A 77 -1.66 -11.57 25.12
CA GLY A 77 -2.55 -10.41 25.04
C GLY A 77 -3.08 -10.19 23.62
N ASN A 78 -4.24 -9.54 23.51
CA ASN A 78 -4.93 -9.39 22.24
C ASN A 78 -4.32 -8.29 21.39
N LEU A 79 -4.54 -8.42 20.09
CA LEU A 79 -4.25 -7.34 19.15
C LEU A 79 -5.32 -6.25 19.25
N CYS A 80 -4.91 -5.06 18.84
CA CYS A 80 -5.78 -3.91 18.76
C CYS A 80 -6.95 -4.17 17.82
N VAL A 81 -8.15 -3.83 18.28
CA VAL A 81 -9.38 -3.95 17.49
C VAL A 81 -9.58 -2.67 16.68
N GLY A 82 -9.90 -2.83 15.39
CA GLY A 82 -10.19 -1.73 14.47
C GLY A 82 -9.31 -1.72 13.21
N ASN A 83 -9.44 -0.67 12.41
CA ASN A 83 -8.74 -0.54 11.14
C ASN A 83 -7.29 -0.10 11.34
N PHE A 84 -6.38 -0.71 10.57
CA PHE A 84 -4.96 -0.34 10.49
C PHE A 84 -4.69 0.76 9.46
N VAL A 85 -5.64 0.96 8.53
CA VAL A 85 -5.54 1.92 7.42
C VAL A 85 -6.87 2.65 7.32
N GLU A 86 -6.79 3.95 7.05
CA GLU A 86 -7.94 4.81 6.75
C GLU A 86 -7.73 5.53 5.42
N PHE A 87 -8.85 5.86 4.77
CA PHE A 87 -8.92 6.58 3.51
C PHE A 87 -9.79 7.81 3.68
N LEU A 88 -9.42 8.88 2.99
CA LEU A 88 -10.16 10.14 2.97
C LEU A 88 -10.15 10.70 1.55
N ASP A 89 -11.29 11.21 1.09
CA ASP A 89 -11.37 11.92 -0.18
C ASP A 89 -10.54 13.20 -0.14
N CYS A 90 -9.83 13.47 -1.23
CA CYS A 90 -9.07 14.69 -1.44
C CYS A 90 -9.41 15.30 -2.80
N ASN A 91 -9.25 16.62 -2.90
CA ASN A 91 -9.32 17.35 -4.14
C ASN A 91 -7.96 18.00 -4.40
N ALA A 92 -7.25 17.52 -5.42
CA ALA A 92 -5.93 18.02 -5.81
C ALA A 92 -6.00 19.27 -6.73
N GLY A 93 -7.14 19.96 -6.74
CA GLY A 93 -7.38 21.14 -7.58
C GLY A 93 -7.95 20.76 -8.94
N ASN A 94 -8.24 21.74 -9.80
CA ASN A 94 -8.84 21.43 -11.10
C ASN A 94 -7.81 20.79 -12.04
N CYS A 95 -8.22 19.74 -12.76
CA CYS A 95 -7.47 19.27 -13.90
C CYS A 95 -7.66 20.26 -15.05
N THR A 96 -6.66 21.10 -15.30
CA THR A 96 -6.58 21.86 -16.55
C THR A 96 -6.01 20.93 -17.63
N GLU A 97 -6.84 20.03 -18.14
CA GLU A 97 -6.64 19.55 -19.51
C GLU A 97 -7.11 20.71 -20.40
N THR A 98 -6.32 21.35 -21.25
CA THR A 98 -5.25 20.87 -22.10
C THR A 98 -4.30 22.06 -22.25
N THR A 99 -3.02 21.95 -21.92
CA THR A 99 -2.05 22.76 -22.66
C THR A 99 -2.11 22.19 -24.07
N THR A 100 -3.05 22.65 -24.89
CA THR A 100 -2.91 22.57 -26.33
C THR A 100 -1.62 23.33 -26.57
N VAL A 101 -0.51 22.62 -26.59
CA VAL A 101 0.66 23.08 -27.28
C VAL A 101 0.18 23.13 -28.72
N THR A 102 -0.34 24.28 -29.12
CA THR A 102 -0.46 24.63 -30.53
C THR A 102 0.99 24.71 -30.98
N ILE A 103 1.56 23.56 -31.32
CA ILE A 103 2.74 23.53 -32.16
C ILE A 103 2.21 24.17 -33.44
N GLY A 104 2.58 25.43 -33.68
CA GLY A 104 2.54 25.99 -35.02
C GLY A 104 3.42 25.08 -35.84
N ILE A 105 2.80 24.11 -36.51
CA ILE A 105 3.49 23.29 -37.49
C ILE A 105 3.77 24.21 -38.68
N ASN A 106 4.86 24.94 -38.58
CA ASN A 106 5.51 25.53 -39.73
C ASN A 106 6.34 24.40 -40.35
N ASP A 107 5.69 23.36 -40.87
CA ASP A 107 6.17 22.28 -41.76
C ASP A 107 7.62 21.71 -41.66
N THR A 108 8.40 21.87 -40.58
CA THR A 108 9.81 21.42 -40.61
C THR A 108 10.43 20.93 -39.30
N LEU A 109 9.66 20.56 -38.27
CA LEU A 109 10.23 19.93 -37.07
C LEU A 109 9.46 18.67 -36.67
N CYS A 110 9.54 17.64 -37.52
CA CYS A 110 9.40 16.25 -37.12
C CYS A 110 10.77 15.58 -37.22
N SER A 111 11.55 15.68 -36.15
CA SER A 111 12.78 14.89 -35.99
C SER A 111 12.38 13.46 -35.59
N CYS A 112 12.01 12.68 -36.61
CA CYS A 112 12.32 11.26 -36.81
C CYS A 112 11.38 10.76 -37.92
N GLY A 113 11.91 10.71 -39.14
CA GLY A 113 11.15 10.45 -40.35
C GLY A 113 10.33 9.16 -40.30
N CYS A 114 9.02 9.30 -40.46
CA CYS A 114 8.09 8.29 -40.99
C CYS A 114 6.89 9.03 -41.58
N LEU A 115 6.67 8.90 -42.90
CA LEU A 115 5.48 9.40 -43.58
C LEU A 115 4.24 8.68 -43.03
N LEU A 116 3.34 9.42 -42.40
CA LEU A 116 2.05 8.93 -41.95
C LEU A 116 1.11 8.76 -43.15
N ASN A 117 0.97 7.54 -43.66
CA ASN A 117 -0.17 7.19 -44.51
C ASN A 117 -1.35 6.77 -43.62
N HIS A 118 -2.36 7.62 -43.58
CA HIS A 118 -3.56 7.43 -42.78
C HIS A 118 -4.56 6.55 -43.53
N MET A 119 -4.56 5.25 -43.25
CA MET A 119 -5.63 4.33 -43.66
C MET A 119 -5.99 3.41 -42.48
N ALA A 120 -7.18 3.61 -41.90
CA ALA A 120 -7.93 2.67 -41.07
C ALA A 120 -7.34 2.20 -39.71
N GLY A 121 -6.88 3.13 -38.86
CA GLY A 121 -7.09 3.02 -37.41
C GLY A 121 -6.51 1.81 -36.65
N ARG A 122 -5.37 1.24 -37.09
CA ARG A 122 -4.63 0.24 -36.30
C ARG A 122 -3.13 0.53 -36.34
N PHE A 123 -2.52 0.76 -35.18
CA PHE A 123 -1.07 0.87 -35.04
C PHE A 123 -0.48 -0.53 -34.87
N PHE A 124 0.27 -1.01 -35.88
CA PHE A 124 1.15 -2.16 -35.72
C PHE A 124 2.59 -1.66 -35.77
N ALA A 125 3.31 -1.81 -34.66
CA ALA A 125 4.76 -1.68 -34.66
C ALA A 125 5.35 -3.03 -35.11
N GLN A 126 5.99 -3.07 -36.28
CA GLN A 126 6.91 -4.15 -36.62
C GLN A 126 8.32 -3.59 -36.51
N ASN A 127 9.08 -4.15 -35.57
CA ASN A 127 10.52 -3.93 -35.49
C ASN A 127 11.17 -4.60 -36.70
N MET A 128 12.15 -3.91 -37.28
CA MET A 128 13.17 -4.56 -38.10
C MET A 128 13.99 -5.54 -37.26
#